data_AF-A0A938QKJ0-F1
#
_entry.id   AF-A0A938QKJ0-F1
#
_cell.length_a   1.000
_cell.length_b   1.000
_cell.length_c   1.000
_cell.angle_alpha   90.00
_cell.angle_beta   90.00
_cell.angle_gamma   90.00
#
_symmetry.space_group_name_H-M   'P 1'
#
loop_
_entity.id
_entity.type
_entity.pdbx_description
1 polymer ?
#
loop_
_entity_poly.entity_id
_entity_poly.type
_entity_poly.pdbx_seq_one_letter_code
_entity_poly.pdbx_strand_id
1 'polypeptide(L)'
;MLLSCPKVHAVFPQENLQMGHDPPAWVRWGEHGGIFILRVAGLKLREPAGPATSKAGLILEVEVMDTAALQEKIEGFAGHHQLRLQPPPGPPGELLEQPILAACHIPEKQLFVYCEAPELAARPSLTGNLELQVTGAFRTRRVLCHEGDMVIHLTAAAMGRLLSYFFALARKGTGGRE
;
A
#
# COMPACT_ATOMS: atom_id res chain seq x y z
N MET A 1 4.90 -12.38 0.46
CA MET A 1 5.54 -11.84 -0.76
C MET A 1 6.20 -10.49 -0.43
N LEU A 2 7.34 -10.16 -1.05
CA LEU A 2 8.05 -8.88 -0.84
C LEU A 2 8.27 -8.23 -2.21
N LEU A 3 7.88 -6.96 -2.35
CA LEU A 3 7.93 -6.22 -3.62
C LEU A 3 8.56 -4.85 -3.42
N SER A 4 9.24 -4.39 -4.47
CA SER A 4 9.84 -3.06 -4.52
C SER A 4 8.76 -1.99 -4.46
N CYS A 5 9.02 -0.95 -3.68
CA CYS A 5 8.11 0.16 -3.42
C CYS A 5 8.88 1.47 -3.65
N PRO A 6 9.06 1.91 -4.91
CA PRO A 6 9.86 3.11 -5.24
C PRO A 6 9.37 4.39 -4.56
N LYS A 7 8.09 4.47 -4.19
CA LYS A 7 7.51 5.62 -3.52
C LYS A 7 6.66 5.17 -2.33
N VAL A 8 6.95 5.72 -1.17
CA VAL A 8 6.11 5.60 0.02
C VAL A 8 6.06 6.94 0.75
N HIS A 9 4.87 7.38 1.07
CA HIS A 9 4.62 8.68 1.65
C HIS A 9 3.40 8.66 2.57
N ALA A 10 3.54 9.24 3.76
CA ALA A 10 2.42 9.46 4.67
C ALA A 10 2.39 10.94 5.08
N VAL A 11 1.23 11.58 4.99
CA VAL A 11 1.05 12.99 5.38
C VAL A 11 -0.07 13.09 6.40
N PHE A 12 0.22 13.74 7.52
CA PHE A 12 -0.74 14.02 8.59
C PHE A 12 -0.65 15.50 8.96
N PRO A 13 -1.36 16.38 8.22
CA PRO A 13 -1.25 17.84 8.37
C PRO A 13 -1.69 18.33 9.75
N GLN A 14 -2.69 17.69 10.34
CA GLN A 14 -3.22 18.03 11.68
C GLN A 14 -2.16 17.92 12.77
N GLU A 15 -1.17 17.05 12.57
CA GLU A 15 -0.06 16.81 13.49
C GLU A 15 1.23 17.45 13.01
N ASN A 16 1.21 18.12 11.86
CA ASN A 16 2.39 18.60 11.15
C ASN A 16 3.44 17.51 10.92
N LEU A 17 3.00 16.30 10.53
CA LEU A 17 3.86 15.14 10.33
C LEU A 17 3.88 14.70 8.87
N GLN A 18 5.06 14.30 8.41
CA GLN A 18 5.28 13.65 7.14
C GLN A 18 6.24 12.48 7.35
N MET A 19 5.94 11.34 6.76
CA MET A 19 6.84 10.18 6.75
C MET A 19 7.13 9.72 5.33
N GLY A 20 8.30 9.14 5.16
CA GLY A 20 8.68 8.49 3.92
C GLY A 20 9.94 7.65 4.13
N HIS A 21 10.40 7.01 3.06
CA HIS A 21 11.59 6.17 3.07
C HIS A 21 12.68 6.79 2.19
N ASP A 22 13.96 6.56 2.50
CA ASP A 22 15.06 6.84 1.57
C ASP A 22 15.16 5.65 0.61
N PRO A 23 14.93 5.77 -0.70
CA PRO A 23 14.91 4.60 -1.60
C PRO A 23 16.19 3.73 -1.50
N PRO A 24 16.08 2.40 -1.67
CA PRO A 24 14.87 1.65 -2.02
C PRO A 24 14.01 1.29 -0.80
N ALA A 25 12.68 1.36 -0.95
CA ALA A 25 11.73 0.83 0.03
C ALA A 25 11.10 -0.47 -0.49
N TRP A 26 10.57 -1.29 0.43
CA TRP A 26 9.94 -2.56 0.11
C TRP A 26 8.60 -2.68 0.82
N VAL A 27 7.59 -3.17 0.10
CA VAL A 27 6.29 -3.52 0.68
C VAL A 27 6.22 -5.04 0.87
N ARG A 28 5.99 -5.44 2.12
CA ARG A 28 5.70 -6.83 2.48
C ARG A 28 4.20 -7.07 2.40
N TRP A 29 3.83 -8.07 1.62
CA TRP A 29 2.50 -8.62 1.53
C TRP A 29 2.47 -9.92 2.35
N GLY A 30 1.60 -9.98 3.34
CA GLY A 30 1.52 -11.12 4.24
C GLY A 30 0.13 -11.32 4.82
N GLU A 31 0.03 -12.29 5.70
CA GLU A 31 -1.18 -12.64 6.43
C GLU A 31 -0.80 -12.93 7.89
N HIS A 32 -1.67 -12.53 8.81
CA HIS A 32 -1.56 -12.82 10.23
C HIS A 32 -2.95 -12.97 10.87
N GLY A 33 -3.29 -14.17 11.33
CA GLY A 33 -4.53 -14.43 12.06
C GLY A 33 -5.81 -14.22 11.24
N GLY A 34 -5.77 -14.48 9.93
CA GLY A 34 -6.84 -14.27 8.96
C GLY A 34 -6.89 -12.87 8.35
N ILE A 35 -6.03 -11.95 8.80
CA ILE A 35 -5.96 -10.57 8.30
C ILE A 35 -4.78 -10.44 7.35
N PHE A 36 -5.02 -9.89 6.16
CA PHE A 36 -3.96 -9.64 5.18
C PHE A 36 -3.35 -8.26 5.42
N ILE A 37 -2.03 -8.17 5.28
CA ILE A 37 -1.26 -6.99 5.68
C ILE A 37 -0.34 -6.57 4.52
N LEU A 38 -0.45 -5.30 4.15
CA LEU A 38 0.58 -4.59 3.39
C LEU A 38 1.40 -3.76 4.38
N ARG A 39 2.69 -4.04 4.52
CA ARG A 39 3.58 -3.36 5.46
C ARG A 39 4.79 -2.76 4.75
N VAL A 40 5.07 -1.49 5.01
CA VAL A 40 6.35 -0.86 4.69
C VAL A 40 7.03 -0.46 5.99
N ALA A 41 8.19 -1.05 6.25
CA ALA A 41 9.00 -0.80 7.45
C ALA A 41 10.06 0.29 7.19
N GLY A 42 10.74 0.73 8.25
CA GLY A 42 11.86 1.67 8.17
C GLY A 42 11.48 3.08 7.72
N LEU A 43 10.23 3.49 7.91
CA LEU A 43 9.79 4.84 7.58
C LEU A 43 10.40 5.84 8.56
N LYS A 44 10.89 6.95 8.02
CA LYS A 44 11.49 8.04 8.79
C LYS A 44 10.60 9.26 8.75
N LEU A 45 10.59 10.00 9.86
CA LEU A 45 10.00 11.33 9.88
C LEU A 45 10.75 12.26 8.93
N ARG A 46 10.01 13.07 8.17
CA ARG A 46 10.53 14.09 7.26
C ARG A 46 10.02 15.45 7.68
N GLU A 47 10.78 16.48 7.34
CA GLU A 47 10.26 17.84 7.41
C GLU A 47 9.07 17.98 6.45
N PRO A 48 7.95 18.58 6.88
CA PRO A 48 6.83 18.86 6.00
C PRO A 48 7.27 19.73 4.82
N ALA A 49 7.05 19.27 3.60
CA ALA A 49 7.56 19.95 2.39
C ALA A 49 6.79 21.23 1.98
N GLY A 50 5.91 21.77 2.83
CA GLY A 50 5.11 22.94 2.49
C GLY A 50 4.01 23.25 3.51
N PRO A 51 3.17 24.27 3.25
CA PRO A 51 2.09 24.64 4.15
C PRO A 51 1.13 23.46 4.38
N ALA A 52 0.43 23.46 5.52
CA ALA A 52 -0.47 22.41 6.01
C ALA A 52 -1.71 22.11 5.13
N THR A 53 -1.68 22.46 3.84
CA THR A 53 -2.78 22.35 2.88
C THR A 53 -2.83 21.02 2.13
N SER A 54 -1.82 20.16 2.27
CA SER A 54 -1.88 18.80 1.72
C SER A 54 -2.99 18.01 2.41
N LYS A 55 -3.79 17.21 1.68
CA LYS A 55 -4.78 16.33 2.32
C LYS A 55 -4.06 15.19 3.05
N ALA A 56 -4.58 14.81 4.22
CA ALA A 56 -4.06 13.65 4.94
C ALA A 56 -4.22 12.38 4.11
N GLY A 57 -3.22 11.49 4.15
CA GLY A 57 -3.28 10.25 3.39
C GLY A 57 -1.98 9.47 3.38
N LEU A 58 -2.09 8.22 2.93
CA LEU A 58 -0.96 7.32 2.69
C LEU A 58 -0.89 7.06 1.18
N ILE A 59 0.30 7.07 0.62
CA ILE A 59 0.55 6.75 -0.79
C ILE A 59 1.70 5.76 -0.88
N LEU A 60 1.49 4.69 -1.63
CA LEU A 60 2.51 3.71 -2.00
C LEU A 60 2.50 3.55 -3.52
N GLU A 61 3.68 3.41 -4.12
CA GLU A 61 3.83 2.96 -5.49
C GLU A 61 4.59 1.65 -5.47
N VAL A 62 3.93 0.56 -5.87
CA VAL A 62 4.47 -0.80 -5.89
C VAL A 62 4.87 -1.13 -7.31
N GLU A 63 6.12 -1.55 -7.47
CA GLU A 63 6.73 -1.72 -8.77
C GLU A 63 6.10 -2.88 -9.56
N VAL A 64 5.78 -2.63 -10.83
CA VAL A 64 5.35 -3.61 -11.82
C VAL A 64 6.54 -3.90 -12.76
N MET A 65 7.62 -4.50 -12.24
CA MET A 65 8.75 -4.98 -13.04
C MET A 65 8.76 -6.51 -13.12
N ASP A 66 9.43 -7.03 -14.16
CA ASP A 66 9.56 -8.47 -14.42
C ASP A 66 8.22 -9.19 -14.29
N THR A 67 7.32 -8.83 -15.21
CA THR A 67 5.89 -9.16 -15.16
C THR A 67 5.61 -10.66 -15.09
N ALA A 68 6.48 -11.52 -15.62
CA ALA A 68 6.35 -12.98 -15.49
C ALA A 68 6.65 -13.44 -14.06
N ALA A 69 7.79 -13.01 -13.50
CA ALA A 69 8.14 -13.33 -12.11
C ALA A 69 7.16 -12.71 -11.10
N LEU A 70 6.62 -11.53 -11.40
CA LEU A 70 5.57 -10.91 -10.58
C LEU A 70 4.27 -11.71 -10.63
N GLN A 71 3.84 -12.16 -11.81
CA GLN A 71 2.66 -13.02 -11.96
C GLN A 71 2.81 -14.31 -11.14
N GLU A 72 3.95 -14.99 -11.26
CA GLU A 72 4.25 -16.20 -10.48
C GLU A 72 4.22 -15.94 -8.96
N LYS A 73 4.78 -14.81 -8.50
CA LYS A 73 4.73 -14.41 -7.09
C LYS A 73 3.30 -14.17 -6.61
N ILE A 74 2.47 -13.52 -7.42
CA ILE A 74 1.06 -13.25 -7.09
C ILE A 74 0.27 -14.55 -7.03
N GLU A 75 0.43 -15.43 -8.02
CA GLU A 75 -0.24 -16.74 -8.07
C GLU A 75 0.19 -17.63 -6.91
N GLY A 76 1.49 -17.71 -6.63
CA GLY A 76 2.03 -18.47 -5.51
C GLY A 76 1.51 -17.97 -4.16
N PHE A 77 1.47 -16.64 -3.97
CA PHE A 77 0.91 -16.04 -2.76
C PHE A 77 -0.60 -16.33 -2.64
N ALA A 78 -1.36 -16.13 -3.72
CA ALA A 78 -2.80 -16.37 -3.73
C ALA A 78 -3.12 -17.85 -3.49
N GLY A 79 -2.42 -18.77 -4.14
CA GLY A 79 -2.58 -20.20 -3.96
C GLY A 79 -2.27 -20.66 -2.54
N HIS A 80 -1.16 -20.18 -1.96
CA HIS A 80 -0.79 -20.50 -0.58
C HIS A 80 -1.86 -20.08 0.44
N HIS A 81 -2.49 -18.93 0.21
CA HIS A 81 -3.53 -18.37 1.08
C HIS A 81 -4.96 -18.67 0.62
N GLN A 82 -5.15 -19.55 -0.36
CA GLN A 82 -6.45 -19.92 -0.93
C GLN A 82 -7.30 -18.72 -1.40
N LEU A 83 -6.64 -17.66 -1.86
CA LEU A 83 -7.28 -16.48 -2.42
C LEU A 83 -7.68 -16.74 -3.87
N ARG A 84 -8.93 -16.44 -4.21
CA ARG A 84 -9.41 -16.55 -5.59
C ARG A 84 -8.95 -15.34 -6.40
N LEU A 85 -8.17 -15.59 -7.45
CA LEU A 85 -7.82 -14.58 -8.45
C LEU A 85 -8.89 -14.52 -9.55
N GLN A 86 -9.38 -13.33 -9.85
CA GLN A 86 -10.34 -13.02 -10.91
C GLN A 86 -9.93 -11.73 -11.63
N PRO A 87 -8.81 -11.73 -12.36
CA PRO A 87 -8.32 -10.53 -13.02
C PRO A 87 -9.36 -10.02 -14.05
N PRO A 88 -9.62 -8.70 -14.11
CA PRO A 88 -10.53 -8.14 -15.10
C PRO A 88 -10.01 -8.38 -16.54
N PRO A 89 -10.91 -8.56 -17.52
CA PRO A 89 -10.53 -8.86 -18.91
C PRO A 89 -10.01 -7.63 -19.68
N GLY A 90 -10.30 -6.41 -19.21
CA GLY A 90 -9.91 -5.15 -19.85
C GLY A 90 -8.89 -4.35 -19.03
N PRO A 91 -8.42 -3.20 -19.55
CA PRO A 91 -7.47 -2.35 -18.81
C PRO A 91 -8.06 -1.97 -17.45
N PRO A 92 -7.34 -2.24 -16.35
CA PRO A 92 -7.87 -1.94 -15.04
C PRO A 92 -8.03 -0.42 -14.88
N GLY A 93 -9.26 0.02 -14.58
CA GLY A 93 -9.57 1.37 -14.13
C GLY A 93 -9.11 1.59 -12.69
N GLU A 94 -9.84 2.36 -11.90
CA GLU A 94 -9.61 2.44 -10.45
C GLU A 94 -10.33 1.29 -9.74
N LEU A 95 -9.66 0.64 -8.80
CA LEU A 95 -10.26 -0.29 -7.84
C LEU A 95 -10.40 0.42 -6.49
N LEU A 96 -11.59 0.37 -5.90
CA LEU A 96 -11.87 0.87 -4.57
C LEU A 96 -12.05 -0.29 -3.60
N GLU A 97 -11.38 -0.21 -2.46
CA GLU A 97 -11.48 -1.16 -1.36
C GLU A 97 -11.67 -0.44 -0.03
N GLN A 98 -12.19 -1.16 0.94
CA GLN A 98 -12.35 -0.67 2.31
C GLN A 98 -11.43 -1.48 3.24
N PRO A 99 -10.23 -0.98 3.58
CA PRO A 99 -9.37 -1.63 4.54
C PRO A 99 -10.04 -1.79 5.90
N ILE A 100 -9.60 -2.80 6.65
CA ILE A 100 -9.96 -2.96 8.07
C ILE A 100 -9.29 -1.85 8.88
N LEU A 101 -8.03 -1.55 8.54
CA LEU A 101 -7.19 -0.56 9.20
C LEU A 101 -6.18 -0.02 8.19
N ALA A 102 -5.84 1.26 8.32
CA ALA A 102 -4.63 1.82 7.76
C ALA A 102 -3.96 2.69 8.84
N ALA A 103 -2.67 2.49 9.07
CA ALA A 103 -1.98 3.16 10.17
C ALA A 103 -0.48 3.35 9.90
N CYS A 104 0.11 4.26 10.68
CA CYS A 104 1.55 4.49 10.75
C CYS A 104 2.02 4.55 12.21
N HIS A 105 3.15 3.93 12.50
CA HIS A 105 3.87 4.07 13.76
C HIS A 105 4.97 5.13 13.61
N ILE A 106 5.08 6.03 14.60
CA ILE A 106 6.04 7.14 14.61
C ILE A 106 6.81 7.12 15.94
N PRO A 107 7.89 6.32 16.03
CA PRO A 107 8.65 6.12 17.27
C PRO A 107 9.18 7.42 17.90
N GLU A 108 9.72 8.32 17.09
CA GLU A 108 10.34 9.57 17.54
C GLU A 108 9.35 10.51 18.24
N LYS A 109 8.06 10.32 17.99
CA LYS A 109 6.97 11.09 18.60
C LYS A 109 6.10 10.22 19.53
N GLN A 110 6.38 8.92 19.63
CA GLN A 110 5.54 7.93 20.34
C GLN A 110 4.07 8.00 19.90
N LEU A 111 3.86 8.14 18.59
CA LEU A 111 2.52 8.24 18.01
C LEU A 111 2.18 6.99 17.20
N PHE A 112 0.91 6.62 17.30
CA PHE A 112 0.24 5.73 16.37
C PHE A 112 -0.86 6.53 15.69
N VAL A 113 -0.69 6.75 14.38
CA VAL A 113 -1.66 7.45 13.54
C VAL A 113 -2.47 6.40 12.79
N TYR A 114 -3.80 6.46 12.88
CA TYR A 114 -4.68 5.49 12.24
C TYR A 114 -5.85 6.17 11.53
N CYS A 115 -6.32 5.56 10.46
CA CYS A 115 -7.45 6.05 9.69
C CYS A 115 -8.76 5.44 10.20
N GLU A 116 -9.71 6.28 10.63
CA GLU A 116 -11.10 5.91 10.86
C GLU A 116 -11.81 5.80 9.51
N ALA A 117 -12.42 4.64 9.24
CA ALA A 117 -13.08 4.31 7.98
C ALA A 117 -12.17 4.54 6.75
N PRO A 118 -11.05 3.80 6.64
CA PRO A 118 -10.13 3.97 5.52
C PRO A 118 -10.81 3.60 4.19
N GLU A 119 -10.50 4.38 3.17
CA GLU A 119 -10.80 4.07 1.78
C GLU A 119 -9.47 3.89 1.05
N LEU A 120 -9.33 2.78 0.33
CA LEU A 120 -8.15 2.46 -0.47
C LEU A 120 -8.52 2.54 -1.95
N ALA A 121 -7.85 3.42 -2.68
CA ALA A 121 -7.86 3.44 -4.13
C ALA A 121 -6.60 2.77 -4.68
N ALA A 122 -6.77 1.83 -5.60
CA ALA A 122 -5.72 1.19 -6.37
C ALA A 122 -5.86 1.57 -7.85
N ARG A 123 -4.79 2.11 -8.43
CA ARG A 123 -4.78 2.57 -9.83
C ARG A 123 -3.42 2.36 -10.51
N PRO A 124 -3.32 2.36 -11.84
CA PRO A 124 -2.03 2.42 -12.50
C PRO A 124 -1.42 3.81 -12.24
N SER A 125 -0.16 3.86 -11.84
CA SER A 125 0.59 5.12 -11.74
C SER A 125 0.95 5.63 -13.15
N LEU A 126 1.45 6.87 -13.23
CA LEU A 126 1.97 7.45 -14.47
C LEU A 126 3.17 6.67 -15.03
N THR A 127 3.90 5.95 -14.18
CA THR A 127 5.05 5.10 -14.52
C THR A 127 4.65 3.66 -14.86
N GLY A 128 3.35 3.32 -14.82
CA GLY A 128 2.85 1.97 -15.07
C GLY A 128 2.94 1.02 -13.88
N ASN A 129 3.35 1.53 -12.71
CA ASN A 129 3.35 0.81 -11.44
C ASN A 129 1.94 0.74 -10.82
N LEU A 130 1.78 0.02 -9.72
CA LEU A 130 0.56 0.02 -8.93
C LEU A 130 0.64 1.16 -7.89
N GLU A 131 -0.20 2.18 -8.02
CA GLU A 131 -0.37 3.19 -6.97
C GLU A 131 -1.49 2.77 -6.01
N LEU A 132 -1.20 2.79 -4.72
CA LEU A 132 -2.14 2.58 -3.63
C LEU A 132 -2.25 3.87 -2.84
N GLN A 133 -3.45 4.42 -2.75
CA GLN A 133 -3.74 5.62 -1.99
C GLN A 133 -4.78 5.32 -0.91
N VAL A 134 -4.45 5.59 0.34
CA VAL A 134 -5.40 5.54 1.45
C VAL A 134 -5.80 6.95 1.87
N THR A 135 -7.11 7.17 1.94
CA THR A 135 -7.74 8.39 2.45
C THR A 135 -8.74 8.07 3.54
N GLY A 136 -9.10 9.10 4.32
CA GLY A 136 -10.11 9.02 5.38
C GLY A 136 -9.76 9.94 6.54
N ALA A 137 -10.46 9.78 7.66
CA ALA A 137 -10.25 10.60 8.85
C ALA A 137 -9.11 10.01 9.69
N PHE A 138 -7.93 10.63 9.68
CA PHE A 138 -6.81 10.18 10.50
C PHE A 138 -6.92 10.71 11.93
N ARG A 139 -6.66 9.82 12.90
CA ARG A 139 -6.59 10.10 14.33
C ARG A 139 -5.25 9.68 14.88
N THR A 140 -4.89 10.23 16.02
CA THR A 140 -3.65 9.92 16.71
C THR A 140 -3.91 9.42 18.12
N ARG A 141 -3.06 8.49 18.55
CA ARG A 141 -2.96 8.08 19.95
C ARG A 141 -1.49 7.94 20.33
N ARG A 142 -1.18 8.18 21.61
CA ARG A 142 0.17 7.96 22.14
C ARG A 142 0.37 6.49 22.48
N VAL A 143 1.39 5.89 21.90
CA VAL A 143 1.77 4.48 22.10
C VAL A 143 3.29 4.38 22.05
N LEU A 144 3.87 3.50 22.86
CA LEU A 144 5.28 3.15 22.72
C LEU A 144 5.46 2.32 21.44
N CYS A 145 6.08 2.93 20.44
CA CYS A 145 6.39 2.32 19.15
C CYS A 145 7.91 2.17 19.03
N HIS A 146 8.41 1.03 18.58
CA HIS A 146 9.86 0.79 18.42
C HIS A 146 10.34 0.91 16.98
N GLU A 147 9.44 0.80 16.00
CA GLU A 147 9.77 0.81 14.58
C GLU A 147 8.82 1.76 13.84
N GLY A 148 9.39 2.54 12.91
CA GLY A 148 8.62 3.39 12.01
C GLY A 148 8.10 2.56 10.85
N ASP A 149 6.79 2.40 10.75
CA ASP A 149 6.19 1.63 9.68
C ASP A 149 4.83 2.20 9.24
N MET A 150 4.37 1.70 8.10
CA MET A 150 3.02 1.87 7.58
C MET A 150 2.41 0.50 7.37
N VAL A 151 1.16 0.34 7.79
CA VAL A 151 0.38 -0.89 7.61
C VAL A 151 -0.99 -0.60 7.01
N ILE A 152 -1.41 -1.46 6.09
CA ILE A 152 -2.79 -1.53 5.57
C ILE A 152 -3.28 -2.95 5.79
N HIS A 153 -4.37 -3.10 6.55
CA HIS A 153 -5.01 -4.37 6.84
C HIS A 153 -6.22 -4.56 5.93
N LEU A 154 -6.31 -5.72 5.30
CA LEU A 154 -7.34 -6.08 4.34
C LEU A 154 -8.03 -7.38 4.77
N THR A 155 -9.31 -7.50 4.42
CA THR A 155 -9.99 -8.79 4.45
C THR A 155 -9.43 -9.69 3.35
N ALA A 156 -9.64 -11.01 3.47
CA ALA A 156 -9.28 -11.96 2.42
C ALA A 156 -9.90 -11.59 1.06
N ALA A 157 -11.18 -11.17 1.05
CA ALA A 157 -11.87 -10.78 -0.17
C ALA A 157 -11.26 -9.53 -0.82
N ALA A 158 -10.95 -8.50 -0.03
CA ALA A 158 -10.31 -7.28 -0.53
C ALA A 158 -8.89 -7.56 -1.04
N MET A 159 -8.12 -8.39 -0.34
CA MET A 159 -6.80 -8.82 -0.81
C MET A 159 -6.88 -9.60 -2.12
N GLY A 160 -7.83 -10.53 -2.26
CA GLY A 160 -8.04 -11.29 -3.51
C GLY A 160 -8.35 -10.38 -4.70
N ARG A 161 -9.21 -9.37 -4.51
CA ARG A 161 -9.51 -8.37 -5.56
C ARG A 161 -8.31 -7.49 -5.88
N LEU A 162 -7.57 -7.03 -4.88
CA LEU A 162 -6.36 -6.25 -5.08
C LEU A 162 -5.27 -7.04 -5.83
N LEU A 163 -5.06 -8.31 -5.49
CA LEU A 163 -4.14 -9.18 -6.22
C LEU A 163 -4.61 -9.45 -7.64
N SER A 164 -5.91 -9.65 -7.86
CA SER A 164 -6.49 -9.82 -9.19
C SER A 164 -6.25 -8.59 -10.08
N TYR A 165 -6.41 -7.41 -9.48
CA TYR A 165 -6.14 -6.14 -10.12
C TYR A 165 -4.66 -5.98 -10.47
N PHE A 166 -3.77 -6.27 -9.52
CA PHE A 166 -2.32 -6.18 -9.71
C PHE A 166 -1.81 -7.19 -10.74
N PHE A 167 -2.39 -8.39 -10.77
CA PHE A 167 -2.11 -9.40 -11.78
C PHE A 167 -2.51 -8.92 -13.18
N ALA A 168 -3.67 -8.28 -13.33
CA ALA A 168 -4.08 -7.69 -14.59
C ALA A 168 -3.16 -6.55 -15.06
N LEU A 169 -2.65 -5.72 -14.13
CA LEU A 169 -1.62 -4.72 -14.44
C LEU A 169 -0.34 -5.37 -14.96
N ALA A 170 0.15 -6.43 -14.29
CA ALA A 170 1.35 -7.15 -14.71
C ALA A 170 1.20 -7.77 -16.12
N ARG A 171 0.01 -8.30 -16.45
CA ARG A 171 -0.31 -8.82 -17.79
C ARG A 171 -0.28 -7.76 -18.89
N LYS A 172 -0.62 -6.50 -18.57
CA LYS A 172 -0.55 -5.41 -19.57
C LYS A 172 0.90 -5.07 -19.91
N GLY A 173 1.81 -5.11 -18.94
CA GLY A 173 3.23 -4.82 -19.15
C GLY A 173 3.91 -5.75 -20.16
N THR A 174 3.37 -6.95 -20.40
CA THR A 174 3.84 -7.87 -21.44
C THR A 174 3.28 -7.59 -22.85
N GLY A 175 2.19 -6.82 -22.97
CA GLY A 175 1.46 -6.61 -24.23
C GLY A 175 1.78 -5.30 -24.98
N GLY A 176 2.80 -4.54 -24.55
CA GLY A 176 3.18 -3.25 -25.11
C GLY A 176 4.42 -3.27 -26.03
N ARG A 177 4.86 -4.44 -26.48
CA ARG A 177 5.86 -4.59 -27.55
C ARG A 177 5.20 -5.25 -28.76
N GLU A 178 4.47 -4.46 -29.52
CA GLU A 178 4.19 -4.72 -30.94
C GLU A 178 4.50 -3.45 -31.74
#